data_AF-A0A4R4X190-F1
#
_entry.id   AF-A0A4R4X190-F1
#
_cell.length_a   1.000
_cell.length_b   1.000
_cell.length_c   1.000
_cell.angle_alpha   90.00
_cell.angle_beta   90.00
_cell.angle_gamma   90.00
#
_symmetry.space_group_name_H-M   'P 1'
#
loop_
_entity.id
_entity.type
_entity.pdbx_description
1 polymer ?
#
loop_
_entity_poly.entity_id
_entity_poly.type
_entity_poly.pdbx_seq_one_letter_code
_entity_poly.pdbx_strand_id
1 'polypeptide(L)'
;MSTAALAADALAARQAPEAAPDARPRRRPRIAGTTTERLPVRACSGDDLGRARTAQVAERPQTRRAAVAEAPLRLTRRGRMLLTALSVLVFGSAVVVLGLRVAGVLEPGPDFTHTVPVQVAPGQSLWSIAQETNPAQDPAIVVERIADLNRLAGPADVVPGQTLQVPVAR
;
A
#
# COMPACT_ATOMS: atom_id res chain seq x y z
N MET A 1 25.54 39.66 4.50
CA MET A 1 25.25 38.34 5.06
C MET A 1 25.31 37.36 3.91
N SER A 2 26.37 36.56 3.89
CA SER A 2 26.88 35.88 2.70
C SER A 2 26.12 34.60 2.36
N THR A 3 26.03 34.39 1.05
CA THR A 3 25.47 33.28 0.31
C THR A 3 26.43 32.10 0.18
N ALA A 4 25.81 30.95 -0.14
CA ALA A 4 26.35 29.80 -0.88
C ALA A 4 27.23 28.77 -0.14
N ALA A 5 26.55 27.70 0.27
CA ALA A 5 27.06 26.35 0.26
C ALA A 5 27.35 25.89 -1.19
N LEU A 6 28.48 25.22 -1.42
CA LEU A 6 28.65 24.29 -2.53
C LEU A 6 29.87 23.38 -2.35
N ALA A 7 29.61 22.11 -2.65
CA ALA A 7 30.54 21.07 -3.08
C ALA A 7 31.56 20.52 -2.08
N ALA A 8 31.37 19.26 -1.67
CA ALA A 8 32.22 18.15 -2.11
C ALA A 8 31.96 16.93 -1.20
N ASP A 9 31.29 15.90 -1.72
CA ASP A 9 31.41 14.57 -1.12
C ASP A 9 31.40 13.53 -2.24
N ALA A 10 32.58 13.24 -2.75
CA ALA A 10 32.86 12.17 -3.69
C ALA A 10 34.29 11.66 -3.46
N LEU A 11 34.45 10.35 -3.60
CA LEU A 11 35.63 9.49 -3.38
C LEU A 11 35.88 9.14 -1.90
N ALA A 12 35.42 7.99 -1.40
CA ALA A 12 35.74 6.61 -1.80
C ALA A 12 37.25 6.30 -1.90
N ALA A 13 37.66 5.34 -1.05
CA ALA A 13 38.98 4.70 -0.93
C ALA A 13 40.09 5.60 -0.34
N ARG A 14 40.75 5.24 0.76
CA ARG A 14 41.49 3.99 0.98
C ARG A 14 41.76 3.75 2.47
N GLN A 15 41.49 2.54 2.99
CA GLN A 15 42.38 1.95 4.00
C GLN A 15 42.12 0.44 4.18
N ALA A 16 43.18 -0.32 3.95
CA ALA A 16 43.45 -1.69 4.38
C ALA A 16 44.98 -1.79 4.55
N PRO A 17 45.56 -2.80 5.23
CA PRO A 17 45.00 -3.73 6.21
C PRO A 17 45.83 -3.75 7.52
N GLU A 18 45.23 -4.16 8.64
CA GLU A 18 46.02 -4.63 9.80
C GLU A 18 45.56 -6.03 10.19
N ALA A 19 46.56 -6.91 10.28
CA ALA A 19 46.44 -8.34 10.41
C ALA A 19 46.07 -8.76 11.84
N ALA A 20 45.15 -9.72 11.95
CA ALA A 20 44.93 -10.49 13.18
C ALA A 20 44.39 -11.89 12.84
N PRO A 21 44.64 -12.90 13.71
CA PRO A 21 45.07 -14.21 13.24
C PRO A 21 43.97 -15.25 13.04
N ASP A 22 44.34 -16.21 12.22
CA ASP A 22 43.70 -17.48 11.88
C ASP A 22 43.32 -18.29 13.13
N ALA A 23 42.02 -18.54 13.30
CA ALA A 23 41.50 -19.52 14.27
C ALA A 23 40.22 -20.16 13.74
N ARG A 24 40.36 -21.00 12.71
CA ARG A 24 39.28 -21.85 12.19
C ARG A 24 38.88 -22.88 13.25
N PRO A 25 37.62 -22.93 13.71
CA PRO A 25 37.15 -24.10 14.45
C PRO A 25 36.96 -25.25 13.46
N ARG A 26 37.84 -26.25 13.53
CA ARG A 26 37.75 -27.52 12.80
C ARG A 26 36.41 -28.20 13.12
N ARG A 27 35.48 -28.21 12.15
CA ARG A 27 34.27 -29.04 12.21
C ARG A 27 34.68 -30.51 12.15
N ARG A 28 34.57 -31.22 13.27
CA ARG A 28 34.65 -32.69 13.29
C ARG A 28 33.43 -33.27 12.54
N PRO A 29 33.60 -34.25 11.65
CA PRO A 29 32.47 -34.94 11.04
C PRO A 29 31.76 -35.79 12.10
N ARG A 30 30.45 -35.60 12.23
CA ARG A 30 29.58 -36.41 13.09
C ARG A 30 29.37 -37.76 12.41
N ILE A 31 29.89 -38.83 13.02
CA ILE A 31 29.67 -40.21 12.58
C ILE A 31 28.18 -40.51 12.68
N ALA A 32 27.57 -40.91 11.56
CA ALA A 32 26.18 -41.38 11.52
C ALA A 32 26.11 -42.82 12.04
N GLY A 33 25.26 -43.11 13.03
CA GLY A 33 24.96 -44.49 13.44
C GLY A 33 24.76 -44.76 14.92
N THR A 34 25.00 -43.82 15.83
CA THR A 34 24.80 -44.05 17.28
C THR A 34 23.74 -43.09 17.83
N THR A 35 22.49 -43.27 17.40
CA THR A 35 21.36 -42.80 18.21
C THR A 35 20.97 -43.94 19.13
N THR A 36 21.10 -43.74 20.44
CA THR A 36 20.57 -44.63 21.47
C THR A 36 19.08 -44.37 21.60
N GLU A 37 18.35 -44.48 20.49
CA GLU A 37 16.91 -44.39 20.47
C GLU A 37 16.36 -45.81 20.57
N ARG A 38 15.62 -46.09 21.65
CA ARG A 38 15.01 -47.40 21.87
C ARG A 38 14.08 -47.69 20.70
N LEU A 39 14.41 -48.72 19.92
CA LEU A 39 13.49 -49.28 18.93
C LEU A 39 12.16 -49.63 19.61
N PRO A 40 11.01 -49.16 19.11
CA PRO A 40 9.73 -49.70 19.55
C PRO A 40 9.62 -51.13 19.01
N VAL A 41 9.69 -52.11 19.92
CA VAL A 41 9.39 -53.50 19.62
C VAL A 41 7.94 -53.57 19.16
N ARG A 42 7.74 -53.79 17.85
CA ARG A 42 6.44 -54.08 17.27
C ARG A 42 6.08 -55.50 17.69
N ALA A 43 5.28 -55.63 18.75
CA ALA A 43 4.66 -56.90 19.08
C ALA A 43 3.72 -57.30 17.93
N CYS A 44 4.07 -58.37 17.24
CA CYS A 44 3.17 -59.04 16.31
C CYS A 44 2.02 -59.65 17.12
N SER A 45 0.84 -59.07 16.97
CA SER A 45 -0.41 -59.76 16.60
C SER A 45 -0.39 -61.28 16.75
N GLY A 46 -1.21 -61.78 17.68
CA GLY A 46 -1.67 -63.17 17.73
C GLY A 46 -3.02 -63.24 18.43
N ASP A 47 -4.00 -63.79 17.71
CA ASP A 47 -5.20 -64.52 18.18
C ASP A 47 -6.20 -63.74 19.05
N ASP A 48 -7.42 -63.45 18.61
CA ASP A 48 -8.43 -64.48 18.39
C ASP A 48 -9.39 -64.16 17.24
N LEU A 49 -9.44 -65.13 16.31
CA LEU A 49 -10.57 -65.36 15.43
C LEU A 49 -11.79 -65.77 16.26
N GLY A 50 -12.91 -65.10 16.01
CA GLY A 50 -14.23 -65.71 16.16
C GLY A 50 -15.10 -65.13 17.27
N ARG A 51 -16.02 -64.25 16.86
CA ARG A 51 -17.42 -64.47 17.25
C ARG A 51 -18.40 -63.74 16.33
N ALA A 52 -19.26 -64.56 15.73
CA ALA A 52 -20.64 -64.29 15.35
C ALA A 52 -20.92 -63.10 14.41
N ARG A 53 -20.99 -63.43 13.11
CA ARG A 53 -22.02 -62.88 12.24
C ARG A 53 -23.40 -63.25 12.81
N THR A 54 -24.04 -62.31 13.50
CA THR A 54 -25.49 -62.25 13.53
C THR A 54 -25.90 -61.15 12.57
N ALA A 55 -26.39 -61.58 11.41
CA ALA A 55 -27.21 -60.74 10.56
C ALA A 55 -28.39 -60.24 11.38
N GLN A 56 -28.56 -58.92 11.50
CA GLN A 56 -29.86 -58.38 11.89
C GLN A 56 -30.03 -56.92 11.44
N VAL A 57 -31.08 -56.77 10.64
CA VAL A 57 -31.95 -55.61 10.43
C VAL A 57 -31.37 -54.44 9.63
N ALA A 58 -31.90 -54.32 8.42
CA ALA A 58 -31.87 -53.13 7.60
C ALA A 58 -32.64 -51.98 8.30
N GLU A 59 -31.94 -51.15 9.06
CA GLU A 59 -32.42 -49.81 9.37
C GLU A 59 -32.12 -48.91 8.17
N ARG A 60 -33.19 -48.42 7.53
CA ARG A 60 -33.11 -47.34 6.54
C ARG A 60 -32.34 -46.18 7.16
N PRO A 61 -31.22 -45.71 6.58
CA PRO A 61 -30.63 -44.45 6.99
C PRO A 61 -31.61 -43.38 6.56
N GLN A 62 -32.27 -42.82 7.56
CA GLN A 62 -33.00 -41.57 7.52
C GLN A 62 -32.16 -40.58 6.71
N THR A 63 -32.80 -39.92 5.75
CA THR A 63 -32.23 -38.83 4.96
C THR A 63 -31.53 -37.85 5.89
N ARG A 64 -30.22 -38.01 6.03
CA ARG A 64 -29.34 -37.07 6.72
C ARG A 64 -29.40 -35.82 5.87
N ARG A 65 -30.29 -34.90 6.24
CA ARG A 65 -30.31 -33.53 5.75
C ARG A 65 -28.88 -33.05 5.94
N ALA A 66 -28.13 -32.97 4.84
CA ALA A 66 -26.76 -32.51 4.85
C ALA A 66 -26.84 -31.04 5.26
N ALA A 67 -26.72 -30.78 6.57
CA ALA A 67 -26.23 -29.50 7.03
C ALA A 67 -24.91 -29.33 6.29
N VAL A 68 -24.87 -28.38 5.36
CA VAL A 68 -23.65 -27.93 4.72
C VAL A 68 -22.84 -27.32 5.86
N ALA A 69 -22.11 -28.18 6.56
CA ALA A 69 -21.11 -27.77 7.53
C ALA A 69 -20.08 -27.03 6.70
N GLU A 70 -20.06 -25.71 6.82
CA GLU A 70 -19.02 -24.86 6.25
C GLU A 70 -17.68 -25.45 6.67
N ALA A 71 -16.98 -26.08 5.72
CA ALA A 71 -15.70 -26.68 6.00
C ALA A 71 -14.78 -25.55 6.47
N PRO A 72 -14.23 -25.58 7.70
CA PRO A 72 -13.43 -24.49 8.21
C PRO A 72 -12.21 -24.34 7.29
N LEU A 73 -12.12 -23.20 6.60
CA LEU A 73 -11.03 -22.88 5.69
C LEU A 73 -9.71 -22.96 6.43
N ARG A 74 -8.98 -24.08 6.26
CA ARG A 74 -7.66 -24.28 6.85
C ARG A 74 -6.65 -23.53 5.98
N LEU A 75 -6.49 -22.25 6.27
CA LEU A 75 -5.42 -21.45 5.70
C LEU A 75 -4.08 -22.09 6.05
N THR A 76 -3.34 -22.50 5.02
CA THR A 76 -1.94 -22.91 5.19
C THR A 76 -1.15 -21.75 5.79
N ARG A 77 -0.05 -22.03 6.47
CA ARG A 77 0.81 -20.99 7.09
C ARG A 77 1.15 -19.85 6.11
N ARG A 78 1.28 -20.17 4.81
CA ARG A 78 1.48 -19.21 3.71
C ARG A 78 0.24 -18.37 3.40
N GLY A 79 -0.96 -18.96 3.40
CA GLY A 79 -2.21 -18.22 3.22
C GLY A 79 -2.48 -17.22 4.35
N ARG A 80 -2.12 -17.56 5.59
CA ARG A 80 -2.22 -16.61 6.71
C ARG A 80 -1.25 -15.44 6.56
N MET A 81 -0.02 -15.67 6.10
CA MET A 81 0.95 -14.60 5.83
C MET A 81 0.49 -13.65 4.72
N LEU A 82 -0.08 -14.20 3.63
CA LEU A 82 -0.61 -13.39 2.54
C LEU A 82 -1.75 -12.49 3.00
N LEU A 83 -2.70 -13.04 3.77
CA LEU A 83 -3.83 -12.27 4.30
C LEU A 83 -3.37 -11.17 5.26
N THR A 84 -2.39 -11.46 6.12
CA THR A 84 -1.83 -10.41 7.00
C THR A 84 -1.14 -9.32 6.20
N ALA A 85 -0.36 -9.67 5.17
CA ALA A 85 0.33 -8.69 4.33
C ALA A 85 -0.67 -7.83 3.56
N LEU A 86 -1.72 -8.45 2.99
CA LEU A 86 -2.78 -7.75 2.29
C LEU A 86 -3.54 -6.82 3.24
N SER A 87 -3.91 -7.29 4.44
CA SER A 87 -4.54 -6.43 5.45
C SER A 87 -3.65 -5.25 5.80
N VAL A 88 -2.37 -5.48 6.09
CA VAL A 88 -1.43 -4.38 6.41
C VAL A 88 -1.34 -3.39 5.26
N LEU A 89 -1.31 -3.85 4.00
CA LEU A 89 -1.29 -2.97 2.85
C LEU A 89 -2.57 -2.12 2.76
N VAL A 90 -3.74 -2.74 2.89
CA VAL A 90 -5.03 -2.05 2.79
C VAL A 90 -5.18 -1.04 3.93
N PHE A 91 -5.05 -1.48 5.19
CA PHE A 91 -5.17 -0.59 6.35
C PHE A 91 -4.05 0.45 6.38
N GLY A 92 -2.82 0.07 6.04
CA GLY A 92 -1.69 0.98 5.94
C GLY A 92 -1.92 2.08 4.90
N SER A 93 -2.42 1.73 3.71
CA SER A 93 -2.78 2.72 2.68
C SER A 93 -3.87 3.68 3.15
N ALA A 94 -4.89 3.18 3.86
CA ALA A 94 -5.95 4.02 4.41
C ALA A 94 -5.42 5.01 5.46
N VAL A 95 -4.53 4.56 6.35
CA VAL A 95 -3.87 5.42 7.34
C VAL A 95 -3.01 6.49 6.65
N VAL A 96 -2.26 6.12 5.62
CA VAL A 96 -1.45 7.09 4.85
C VAL A 96 -2.34 8.13 4.18
N VAL A 97 -3.41 7.70 3.48
CA VAL A 97 -4.34 8.62 2.82
C VAL A 97 -5.00 9.55 3.83
N LEU A 98 -5.44 9.03 4.97
CA LEU A 98 -6.03 9.84 6.04
C LEU A 98 -5.02 10.82 6.62
N GLY A 99 -3.78 10.37 6.86
CA GLY A 99 -2.68 11.23 7.31
C GLY A 99 -2.39 12.37 6.33
N LEU A 100 -2.38 12.08 5.03
CA LEU A 100 -2.20 13.10 3.99
C LEU A 100 -3.36 14.09 3.92
N ARG A 101 -4.60 13.64 4.15
CA ARG A 101 -5.77 14.53 4.24
C ARG A 101 -5.66 15.45 5.45
N VAL A 102 -5.29 14.93 6.62
CA VAL A 102 -5.07 15.71 7.85
C VAL A 102 -3.92 16.71 7.69
N ALA A 103 -2.87 16.34 6.96
CA ALA A 103 -1.73 17.20 6.66
C ALA A 103 -2.04 18.28 5.61
N GLY A 104 -3.27 18.35 5.07
CA GLY A 104 -3.65 19.31 4.03
C GLY A 104 -3.14 18.98 2.63
N VAL A 105 -2.28 17.96 2.48
CA VAL A 105 -1.70 17.56 1.18
C VAL A 105 -2.77 17.08 0.21
N LEU A 106 -3.84 16.50 0.74
CA LEU A 106 -4.96 15.98 -0.01
C LEU A 106 -6.22 16.82 0.23
N GLU A 107 -6.15 18.12 0.49
CA GLU A 107 -7.39 18.92 0.51
C GLU A 107 -8.06 18.93 -0.87
N PRO A 108 -9.39 18.74 -0.94
CA PRO A 108 -10.14 19.02 -2.16
C PRO A 108 -9.86 20.47 -2.59
N GLY A 109 -9.59 20.68 -3.88
CA GLY A 109 -9.44 22.04 -4.43
C GLY A 109 -10.71 22.88 -4.26
N PRO A 110 -10.66 24.18 -4.57
CA PRO A 110 -11.78 25.10 -4.38
C PRO A 110 -13.06 24.62 -5.07
N ASP A 111 -14.20 24.70 -4.37
CA ASP A 111 -15.51 24.41 -4.93
C ASP A 111 -16.01 25.59 -5.77
N PHE A 112 -15.77 25.51 -7.08
CA PHE A 112 -16.27 26.48 -8.05
C PHE A 112 -17.76 26.25 -8.33
N THR A 113 -18.60 27.23 -8.00
CA THR A 113 -20.06 27.11 -8.09
C THR A 113 -20.62 27.55 -9.44
N HIS A 114 -20.04 28.59 -10.05
CA HIS A 114 -20.50 29.13 -11.33
C HIS A 114 -19.35 29.75 -12.11
N THR A 115 -19.62 30.17 -13.35
CA THR A 115 -18.64 30.76 -14.26
C THR A 115 -19.19 32.06 -14.83
N VAL A 116 -18.35 33.09 -14.87
CA VAL A 116 -18.70 34.42 -15.36
C VAL A 116 -17.79 34.84 -16.52
N PRO A 117 -18.32 35.45 -17.59
CA PRO A 117 -17.50 36.02 -18.64
C PRO A 117 -16.89 37.35 -18.18
N VAL A 118 -15.57 37.46 -18.20
CA VAL A 118 -14.81 38.67 -17.84
C VAL A 118 -13.98 39.10 -19.03
N GLN A 119 -14.04 40.38 -19.39
CA GLN A 119 -13.17 40.95 -20.41
C GLN A 119 -11.87 41.45 -19.78
N VAL A 120 -10.74 41.04 -20.34
CA VAL A 120 -9.40 41.41 -19.83
C VAL A 120 -9.09 42.85 -20.19
N ALA A 121 -8.85 43.69 -19.19
CA ALA A 121 -8.41 45.07 -19.39
C ALA A 121 -6.91 45.15 -19.72
N PRO A 122 -6.43 46.23 -20.38
CA PRO A 122 -5.01 46.45 -20.59
C PRO A 122 -4.23 46.48 -19.26
N GLY A 123 -3.16 45.68 -19.18
CA GLY A 123 -2.34 45.55 -17.96
C GLY A 123 -2.92 44.61 -16.89
N GLN A 124 -4.11 44.05 -17.12
CA GLN A 124 -4.71 43.05 -16.24
C GLN A 124 -4.12 41.66 -16.56
N SER A 125 -3.84 40.90 -15.51
CA SER A 125 -3.33 39.52 -15.58
C SER A 125 -4.35 38.54 -15.01
N LEU A 126 -4.21 37.25 -15.33
CA LEU A 126 -5.02 36.20 -14.70
C LEU A 126 -4.89 36.21 -13.19
N TRP A 127 -3.70 36.52 -12.67
CA TRP A 127 -3.44 36.62 -11.24
C TRP A 127 -4.25 37.75 -10.57
N SER A 128 -4.33 38.93 -11.21
CA SER A 128 -5.18 40.01 -10.71
C SER A 128 -6.67 39.66 -10.78
N ILE A 129 -7.12 39.03 -11.87
CA ILE A 129 -8.52 38.60 -12.03
C ILE A 129 -8.89 37.56 -10.98
N ALA A 130 -8.01 36.60 -10.71
CA ALA A 130 -8.20 35.56 -9.71
C ALA A 130 -8.34 36.14 -8.30
N GLN A 131 -7.45 37.07 -7.90
CA GLN A 131 -7.54 37.74 -6.61
C GLN A 131 -8.80 38.59 -6.45
N GLU A 132 -9.24 39.24 -7.54
CA GLU A 132 -10.44 40.08 -7.52
C GLU A 132 -11.73 39.23 -7.44
N THR A 133 -11.77 38.12 -8.19
CA THR A 133 -12.97 37.29 -8.28
C THR A 133 -13.09 36.31 -7.11
N ASN A 134 -11.97 35.78 -6.62
CA ASN A 134 -11.91 34.74 -5.60
C ASN A 134 -10.89 35.08 -4.50
N PRO A 135 -11.11 36.15 -3.70
CA PRO A 135 -10.13 36.64 -2.73
C PRO A 135 -9.85 35.67 -1.57
N ALA A 136 -10.78 34.74 -1.29
CA ALA A 136 -10.64 33.76 -0.24
C ALA A 136 -9.86 32.50 -0.66
N GLN A 137 -9.56 32.35 -1.95
CA GLN A 137 -8.91 31.17 -2.52
C GLN A 137 -7.47 31.47 -2.91
N ASP A 138 -6.63 30.44 -2.97
CA ASP A 138 -5.27 30.58 -3.49
C ASP A 138 -5.32 31.03 -4.98
N PRO A 139 -4.77 32.21 -5.33
CA PRO A 139 -4.78 32.70 -6.70
C PRO A 139 -4.09 31.74 -7.67
N ALA A 140 -3.08 30.97 -7.23
CA ALA A 140 -2.39 30.01 -8.10
C ALA A 140 -3.34 28.93 -8.63
N ILE A 141 -4.15 28.35 -7.74
CA ILE A 141 -5.13 27.31 -8.08
C ILE A 141 -6.24 27.89 -8.98
N VAL A 142 -6.69 29.11 -8.69
CA VAL A 142 -7.72 29.78 -9.48
C VAL A 142 -7.20 30.11 -10.88
N VAL A 143 -5.95 30.57 -11.00
CA VAL A 143 -5.31 30.87 -12.29
C VAL A 143 -5.18 29.63 -13.16
N GLU A 144 -4.72 28.51 -12.60
CA GLU A 144 -4.69 27.23 -13.32
C GLU A 144 -6.09 26.84 -13.80
N ARG A 145 -7.09 26.96 -12.94
CA ARG A 145 -8.47 26.65 -13.32
C ARG A 145 -9.01 27.56 -14.42
N ILE A 146 -8.69 28.85 -14.40
CA ILE A 146 -9.05 29.79 -15.48
C ILE A 146 -8.36 29.37 -16.78
N ALA A 147 -7.06 29.06 -16.73
CA ALA A 147 -6.31 28.63 -17.91
C ALA A 147 -6.90 27.36 -18.53
N ASP A 148 -7.23 26.36 -17.70
CA ASP A 148 -7.86 25.11 -18.12
C ASP A 148 -9.23 25.33 -18.78
N LEU A 149 -10.09 26.14 -18.15
CA LEU A 149 -11.43 26.45 -18.66
C LEU A 149 -11.39 27.18 -20.01
N ASN A 150 -10.37 28.01 -20.22
CA ASN A 150 -10.22 28.82 -21.44
C ASN A 150 -9.26 28.19 -22.45
N ARG A 151 -8.72 26.99 -22.17
CA ARG A 151 -7.73 26.28 -23.01
C ARG A 151 -6.49 27.13 -23.32
N LEU A 152 -5.99 27.87 -22.33
CA LEU A 152 -4.74 28.62 -22.45
C LEU A 152 -3.55 27.66 -22.26
N ALA A 153 -2.48 27.83 -23.02
CA ALA A 153 -1.28 26.98 -22.88
C ALA A 153 -0.48 27.33 -21.62
N GLY A 154 -0.58 28.57 -21.16
CA GLY A 154 -0.14 28.98 -19.83
C GLY A 154 -0.81 30.26 -19.34
N PRO A 155 -0.58 30.62 -18.06
CA PRO A 155 -1.20 31.79 -17.44
C PRO A 155 -0.83 33.14 -18.07
N ALA A 156 0.30 33.18 -18.78
CA ALA A 156 0.84 34.38 -19.41
C ALA A 156 0.28 34.65 -20.81
N ASP A 157 -0.45 33.70 -21.41
CA ASP A 157 -0.94 33.80 -22.80
C ASP A 157 -2.21 34.65 -22.93
N VAL A 158 -2.49 35.50 -21.95
CA VAL A 158 -3.70 36.32 -21.92
C VAL A 158 -3.52 37.58 -22.75
N VAL A 159 -4.54 37.92 -23.55
CA VAL A 159 -4.50 39.11 -24.42
C VAL A 159 -5.53 40.14 -23.95
N PRO A 160 -5.17 41.44 -23.85
CA PRO A 160 -6.14 42.49 -23.56
C PRO A 160 -7.30 42.51 -24.57
N GLY A 161 -8.52 42.72 -24.06
CA GLY A 161 -9.76 42.69 -24.84
C GLY A 161 -10.37 41.28 -25.01
N GLN A 162 -9.63 40.23 -24.67
CA GLN A 162 -10.14 38.85 -24.67
C GLN A 162 -11.22 38.66 -23.61
N THR A 163 -12.28 37.93 -23.95
CA THR A 163 -13.29 37.48 -22.98
C THR A 163 -12.92 36.10 -22.46
N LEU A 164 -12.76 35.98 -21.15
CA LEU A 164 -12.43 34.75 -20.45
C LEU A 164 -13.60 34.28 -19.59
N GLN A 165 -13.74 32.97 -19.50
CA GLN A 165 -14.64 32.30 -18.58
C GLN A 165 -13.94 32.12 -17.23
N VAL A 166 -14.36 32.86 -16.22
CA VAL A 166 -13.75 32.87 -14.90
C VAL A 166 -14.63 32.10 -13.92
N PRO A 167 -14.12 31.07 -13.24
CA PRO A 167 -14.88 30.35 -12.24
C PRO A 167 -14.94 31.14 -10.93
N VAL A 168 -16.07 31.08 -10.25
CA VAL A 168 -16.30 31.73 -8.96
C VAL A 168 -16.52 30.65 -7.90
N ALA A 169 -15.63 30.62 -6.92
CA ALA A 169 -15.69 29.77 -5.75
C ALA A 169 -16.71 30.32 -4.74
N ARG A 170 -17.31 29.42 -3.96
CA ARG A 170 -18.22 29.79 -2.87
C ARG A 170 -17.45 30.28 -1.64
#